data_AF-A0A220MDH7-F1
#
_entry.id   AF-A0A220MDH7-F1
#
_cell.length_a   1.000
_cell.length_b   1.000
_cell.length_c   1.000
_cell.angle_alpha   90.00
_cell.angle_beta   90.00
_cell.angle_gamma   90.00
#
_symmetry.space_group_name_H-M   'P 1'
#
loop_
_entity.id
_entity.type
_entity.pdbx_description
1 polymer ?
#
loop_
_entity_poly.entity_id
_entity_poly.type
_entity_poly.pdbx_seq_one_letter_code
_entity_poly.pdbx_strand_id
1 'polypeptide(L)'
;MNKKLLLVGFFGVVIICALVTIPLLREQVGKIGTQAGDMSEKEKIKTEFITSLARSQNVSEEAIQQVAGEYDVKSNDYFVTASYKNEPGVVYMYQKTQNGGFKFVGVVGDAQNKSPEELSNDHIFSS
;
A
#
# COMPACT_ATOMS: atom_id res chain seq x y z
N MET A 1 -14.86 58.76 15.85
CA MET A 1 -14.17 57.45 15.90
C MET A 1 -12.97 57.50 14.97
N ASN A 2 -11.75 57.37 15.48
CA ASN A 2 -10.53 57.66 14.72
C ASN A 2 -10.24 56.59 13.65
N LYS A 3 -10.25 56.98 12.37
CA LYS A 3 -9.99 56.10 11.21
C LYS A 3 -8.67 55.31 11.33
N LYS A 4 -7.69 55.85 12.07
CA LYS A 4 -6.40 55.20 12.37
C LYS A 4 -6.55 53.96 13.27
N LEU A 5 -7.48 53.99 14.23
CA LEU A 5 -7.76 52.88 15.16
C LEU A 5 -8.45 51.70 14.45
N LEU A 6 -9.28 52.02 13.45
CA LEU A 6 -9.98 51.04 12.62
C LEU A 6 -9.03 50.31 11.67
N LEU A 7 -8.04 51.03 11.09
CA LEU A 7 -7.00 50.43 10.27
C LEU A 7 -6.08 49.48 11.06
N VAL A 8 -5.66 49.88 12.26
CA VAL A 8 -4.80 49.05 13.12
C VAL A 8 -5.52 47.79 13.60
N GLY A 9 -6.83 47.90 13.92
CA GLY A 9 -7.64 46.73 14.23
C GLY A 9 -7.76 45.74 13.06
N PHE A 10 -7.93 46.25 11.84
CA PHE A 10 -8.03 45.41 10.65
C PHE A 10 -6.71 44.68 10.32
N PHE A 11 -5.57 45.38 10.39
CA PHE A 11 -4.25 44.77 10.20
C PHE A 11 -3.92 43.75 11.30
N GLY A 12 -4.31 44.01 12.55
CA GLY A 12 -4.14 43.06 13.65
C GLY A 12 -4.90 41.76 13.42
N VAL A 13 -6.16 41.83 12.97
CA VAL A 13 -6.97 40.65 12.67
C VAL A 13 -6.40 39.85 11.49
N VAL A 14 -5.92 40.52 10.43
CA VAL A 14 -5.28 39.84 9.28
C VAL A 14 -4.01 39.10 9.69
N ILE A 15 -3.18 39.69 10.54
CA ILE A 15 -1.95 39.05 11.04
C ILE A 15 -2.29 37.83 11.92
N ILE A 16 -3.29 37.94 12.78
CA ILE A 16 -3.75 36.81 13.62
C ILE A 16 -4.32 35.68 12.75
N CYS A 17 -5.16 36.01 11.76
CA CYS A 17 -5.67 35.02 10.81
C CYS A 17 -4.56 34.34 10.01
N ALA A 18 -3.53 35.07 9.58
CA ALA A 18 -2.38 34.50 8.88
C ALA A 18 -1.56 33.56 9.78
N LEU A 19 -1.34 33.94 11.04
CA LEU A 19 -0.59 33.12 12.01
C LEU A 19 -1.28 31.79 12.34
N VAL A 20 -2.63 31.75 12.33
CA VAL A 20 -3.40 30.53 12.60
C VAL A 20 -3.52 29.64 11.36
N THR A 21 -3.62 30.21 10.16
CA THR A 21 -3.83 29.44 8.92
C THR A 21 -2.57 28.79 8.37
N ILE A 22 -1.39 29.42 8.51
CA ILE A 22 -0.12 28.87 8.03
C ILE A 22 0.24 27.50 8.66
N PRO A 23 0.16 27.28 9.99
CA PRO A 23 0.49 25.98 10.58
C PRO A 23 -0.52 24.89 10.18
N LEU A 24 -1.81 25.21 10.08
CA LEU A 24 -2.86 24.27 9.65
C LEU A 24 -2.65 23.79 8.20
N LEU A 25 -2.23 24.70 7.30
CA LEU A 25 -1.89 24.34 5.92
C LEU A 25 -0.65 23.46 5.85
N ARG A 26 0.38 23.73 6.67
CA ARG A 26 1.60 22.89 6.71
C ARG A 26 1.31 21.47 7.20
N GLU A 27 0.46 21.30 8.22
CA GLU A 27 0.08 19.97 8.69
C GLU A 27 -0.71 19.19 7.65
N GLN A 28 -1.63 19.83 6.92
CA GLN A 28 -2.39 19.17 5.86
C GLN A 28 -1.52 18.80 4.67
N VAL A 29 -0.63 19.69 4.22
CA VAL A 29 0.33 19.40 3.13
C VAL A 29 1.29 18.29 3.55
N GLY A 30 1.75 18.28 4.81
CA GLY A 30 2.58 17.20 5.35
C GLY A 30 1.86 15.85 5.32
N LYS A 31 0.60 15.79 5.77
CA LYS A 31 -0.23 14.57 5.75
C LYS A 31 -0.50 14.06 4.33
N ILE A 32 -0.80 14.95 3.39
CA ILE A 32 -1.01 14.61 1.97
C ILE A 32 0.29 14.08 1.35
N GLY A 33 1.43 14.72 1.64
CA GLY A 33 2.74 14.28 1.17
C GLY A 33 3.12 12.89 1.68
N THR A 34 2.88 12.61 2.97
CA THR A 34 3.13 11.28 3.55
C THR A 34 2.20 10.20 2.99
N GLN A 35 0.93 10.53 2.74
CA GLN A 35 -0.05 9.59 2.20
C GLN A 35 0.22 9.27 0.72
N ALA A 36 0.59 10.28 -0.07
CA ALA A 36 0.99 10.10 -1.45
C ALA A 36 2.28 9.28 -1.57
N GLY A 37 3.24 9.50 -0.66
CA GLY A 37 4.47 8.71 -0.58
C GLY A 37 4.20 7.23 -0.29
N ASP A 38 3.38 6.92 0.72
CA ASP A 38 3.04 5.54 1.10
C ASP A 38 2.26 4.81 -0.02
N MET A 39 1.35 5.51 -0.71
CA MET A 39 0.62 4.94 -1.84
C MET A 39 1.54 4.63 -3.02
N SER A 40 2.46 5.55 -3.35
CA SER A 40 3.45 5.37 -4.41
C SER A 40 4.40 4.21 -4.12
N GLU A 41 4.83 4.05 -2.85
CA GLU A 41 5.67 2.93 -2.44
C GLU A 41 4.93 1.59 -2.53
N LYS A 42 3.65 1.54 -2.11
CA LYS A 42 2.81 0.34 -2.24
C LYS A 42 2.62 -0.10 -3.68
N GLU A 43 2.40 0.82 -4.62
CA GLU A 43 2.29 0.48 -6.04
C GLU A 43 3.60 -0.05 -6.62
N LYS A 44 4.73 0.54 -6.24
CA LYS A 44 6.06 0.06 -6.62
C LYS A 44 6.29 -1.38 -6.13
N ILE A 45 6.00 -1.64 -4.86
CA ILE A 45 6.13 -2.97 -4.25
C ILE A 45 5.24 -3.99 -4.96
N LYS A 46 3.99 -3.63 -5.26
CA LYS A 46 3.06 -4.48 -6.02
C LYS A 46 3.61 -4.82 -7.40
N THR A 47 4.19 -3.85 -8.10
CA THR A 47 4.80 -4.06 -9.41
C THR A 47 6.01 -4.99 -9.32
N GLU A 48 6.93 -4.72 -8.39
CA GLU A 48 8.09 -5.59 -8.11
C GLU A 48 7.65 -7.02 -7.76
N PHE A 49 6.57 -7.17 -7.00
CA PHE A 49 6.00 -8.46 -6.63
C PHE A 49 5.47 -9.22 -7.85
N ILE A 50 4.65 -8.59 -8.70
CA ILE A 50 4.09 -9.24 -9.90
C ILE A 50 5.22 -9.67 -10.84
N THR A 51 6.19 -8.80 -11.11
CA THR A 51 7.35 -9.14 -11.96
C THR A 51 8.18 -10.27 -11.37
N SER A 52 8.42 -10.25 -10.05
CA SER A 52 9.15 -11.33 -9.37
C SER A 52 8.40 -12.65 -9.46
N LEU A 53 7.09 -12.64 -9.27
CA LEU A 53 6.26 -13.83 -9.29
C LEU A 53 6.20 -14.42 -10.70
N ALA A 54 5.98 -13.57 -11.73
CA ALA A 54 5.99 -13.95 -13.15
C ALA A 54 7.27 -14.70 -13.53
N ARG A 55 8.43 -14.16 -13.13
CA ARG A 55 9.73 -14.79 -13.36
C ARG A 55 9.90 -16.11 -12.62
N SER A 56 9.53 -16.15 -11.34
CA SER A 56 9.70 -17.36 -10.52
C SER A 56 8.83 -18.52 -10.99
N GLN A 57 7.65 -18.22 -11.52
CA GLN A 57 6.66 -19.19 -11.94
C GLN A 57 6.65 -19.43 -13.45
N ASN A 58 7.51 -18.72 -14.19
CA ASN A 58 7.59 -18.77 -15.65
C ASN A 58 6.24 -18.54 -16.35
N VAL A 59 5.44 -17.61 -15.80
CA VAL A 59 4.14 -17.17 -16.35
C VAL A 59 4.20 -15.69 -16.71
N SER A 60 3.28 -15.22 -17.56
CA SER A 60 3.22 -13.80 -17.90
C SER A 60 2.64 -12.95 -16.77
N GLU A 61 3.00 -11.66 -16.72
CA GLU A 61 2.44 -10.74 -15.73
C GLU A 61 0.92 -10.57 -15.90
N GLU A 62 0.41 -10.65 -17.15
CA GLU A 62 -1.01 -10.60 -17.43
C GLU A 62 -1.77 -11.79 -16.84
N ALA A 63 -1.18 -13.00 -16.90
CA ALA A 63 -1.78 -14.20 -16.32
C ALA A 63 -1.95 -14.05 -14.80
N ILE A 64 -0.94 -13.51 -14.12
CA ILE A 64 -1.00 -13.22 -12.68
C ILE A 64 -2.06 -12.15 -12.37
N GLN A 65 -2.16 -11.10 -13.19
CA GLN A 65 -3.15 -10.04 -12.99
C GLN A 65 -4.59 -10.51 -13.23
N GLN A 66 -4.80 -11.48 -14.14
CA GLN A 66 -6.13 -12.03 -14.40
C GLN A 66 -6.68 -12.79 -13.18
N VAL A 67 -5.84 -13.57 -12.51
CA VAL A 67 -6.21 -14.33 -11.31
C VAL A 67 -6.10 -13.50 -10.02
N ALA A 68 -5.44 -12.34 -10.05
CA ALA A 68 -5.35 -11.44 -8.90
C ALA A 68 -6.74 -10.96 -8.45
N GLY A 69 -7.05 -11.20 -7.17
CA GLY A 69 -8.21 -10.63 -6.47
C GLY A 69 -7.82 -9.35 -5.75
N GLU A 70 -7.21 -9.48 -4.58
CA GLU A 70 -6.78 -8.35 -3.75
C GLU A 70 -5.31 -8.51 -3.33
N TYR A 71 -4.57 -7.39 -3.37
CA TYR A 71 -3.22 -7.29 -2.82
C TYR A 71 -3.24 -6.26 -1.70
N ASP A 72 -2.90 -6.68 -0.48
CA ASP A 72 -2.54 -5.76 0.59
C ASP A 72 -1.01 -5.73 0.73
N VAL A 73 -0.47 -4.51 0.78
CA VAL A 73 0.96 -4.26 0.73
C VAL A 73 1.33 -3.42 1.93
N LYS A 74 2.21 -3.95 2.78
CA LYS A 74 2.80 -3.21 3.91
C LYS A 74 4.18 -2.72 3.51
N SER A 75 4.29 -1.41 3.26
CA SER A 75 5.49 -0.70 2.81
C SER A 75 6.68 -0.86 3.75
N ASN A 76 6.45 -0.80 5.06
CA ASN A 76 7.51 -0.87 6.07
C ASN A 76 8.34 -2.17 6.02
N ASP A 77 7.72 -3.31 5.68
CA ASP A 77 8.35 -4.64 5.74
C ASP A 77 8.38 -5.36 4.37
N TYR A 78 7.95 -4.68 3.30
CA TYR A 78 7.81 -5.25 1.96
C TYR A 78 7.06 -6.60 1.99
N PHE A 79 5.97 -6.60 2.74
CA PHE A 79 5.11 -7.75 2.95
C PHE A 79 3.87 -7.63 2.08
N VAL A 80 3.58 -8.67 1.32
CA VAL A 80 2.47 -8.71 0.36
C VAL A 80 1.56 -9.87 0.72
N THR A 81 0.28 -9.61 0.90
CA THR A 81 -0.75 -10.66 0.94
C THR A 81 -1.51 -10.66 -0.37
N ALA A 82 -1.65 -11.84 -0.97
CA ALA A 82 -2.37 -12.04 -2.22
C ALA A 82 -3.59 -12.94 -2.01
N SER A 83 -4.76 -12.44 -2.38
CA SER A 83 -5.99 -13.22 -2.49
C SER A 83 -6.32 -13.40 -3.97
N TYR A 84 -6.46 -14.62 -4.44
CA TYR A 84 -6.73 -14.92 -5.85
C TYR A 84 -8.22 -15.18 -6.11
N LYS A 85 -8.71 -14.82 -7.29
CA LYS A 85 -10.14 -14.95 -7.66
C LYS A 85 -10.61 -16.41 -7.77
N ASN A 86 -9.72 -17.30 -8.19
CA ASN A 86 -10.00 -18.72 -8.35
C ASN A 86 -9.88 -19.51 -7.03
N GLU A 87 -9.30 -18.90 -5.99
CA GLU A 87 -9.22 -19.46 -4.64
C GLU A 87 -9.68 -18.44 -3.59
N PRO A 88 -10.98 -18.09 -3.62
CA PRO A 88 -11.55 -17.19 -2.64
C PRO A 88 -11.43 -17.79 -1.24
N GLY A 89 -11.02 -16.99 -0.26
CA GLY A 89 -10.84 -17.42 1.12
C GLY A 89 -9.42 -17.92 1.47
N VAL A 90 -8.50 -17.94 0.49
CA VAL A 90 -7.07 -18.17 0.74
C VAL A 90 -6.30 -16.87 0.62
N VAL A 91 -5.46 -16.60 1.62
CA VAL A 91 -4.54 -15.47 1.64
C VAL A 91 -3.11 -16.00 1.63
N TYR A 92 -2.41 -15.77 0.52
CA TYR A 92 -1.01 -16.12 0.35
C TYR A 92 -0.11 -14.99 0.83
N MET A 93 0.87 -15.30 1.67
CA MET A 93 1.76 -14.32 2.29
C MET A 93 3.15 -14.39 1.65
N TYR A 94 3.70 -13.22 1.31
CA TYR A 94 5.01 -13.09 0.70
C TYR A 94 5.85 -12.02 1.39
N GLN A 95 7.16 -12.25 1.43
CA GLN A 95 8.13 -11.32 1.98
C GLN A 95 9.26 -11.08 0.99
N LYS A 96 9.70 -9.83 0.86
CA LYS A 96 10.89 -9.51 0.06
C LYS A 96 12.14 -10.17 0.64
N THR A 97 12.93 -10.76 -0.24
CA THR A 97 14.22 -11.38 0.07
C THR A 97 15.34 -10.37 -0.07
N GLN A 98 16.47 -10.64 0.59
CA GLN A 98 17.68 -9.81 0.48
C GLN A 98 18.24 -9.76 -0.96
N ASN A 99 17.93 -10.75 -1.79
CA ASN A 99 18.48 -10.90 -3.14
C ASN A 99 17.63 -10.21 -4.23
N GLY A 100 16.59 -9.46 -3.85
CA GLY A 100 15.70 -8.80 -4.80
C GLY A 100 14.71 -9.80 -5.42
N GLY A 101 13.59 -9.99 -4.73
CA GLY A 101 12.49 -10.88 -5.14
C GLY A 101 11.61 -11.18 -3.93
N PHE A 102 10.52 -11.91 -4.13
CA PHE A 102 9.58 -12.27 -3.06
C PHE A 102 9.59 -13.76 -2.80
N LYS A 103 9.72 -14.16 -1.53
CA LYS A 103 9.55 -15.54 -1.09
C LYS A 103 8.15 -15.74 -0.54
N PHE A 104 7.56 -16.87 -0.83
CA PHE A 104 6.37 -17.34 -0.13
C PHE A 104 6.74 -17.67 1.32
N VAL A 105 5.96 -17.20 2.29
CA VAL A 105 6.22 -17.40 3.74
C VAL A 105 5.09 -18.10 4.48
N GLY A 106 3.92 -18.23 3.87
CA GLY A 106 2.80 -18.91 4.49
C GLY A 106 1.48 -18.62 3.81
N VAL A 107 0.46 -19.35 4.21
CA VAL A 107 -0.90 -19.24 3.71
C VAL A 107 -1.86 -19.29 4.88
N VAL A 108 -2.92 -18.50 4.81
CA VAL A 108 -4.00 -18.47 5.80
C VAL A 108 -5.32 -18.59 5.05
N GLY A 109 -6.13 -19.57 5.43
CA GLY A 109 -7.45 -19.75 4.84
C GLY A 109 -7.98 -21.17 4.99
N ASP A 110 -9.30 -21.30 4.97
CA ASP A 110 -10.03 -22.56 4.83
C ASP A 110 -10.57 -22.64 3.40
N ALA A 111 -9.71 -22.98 2.44
CA ALA A 111 -10.18 -23.31 1.10
C ALA A 111 -10.13 -24.81 0.88
N GLN A 112 -11.21 -25.33 0.32
CA GLN A 112 -11.28 -26.70 -0.19
C GLN A 112 -11.03 -27.80 0.87
N ASN A 113 -11.21 -27.52 2.16
CA ASN A 113 -10.88 -28.43 3.29
C ASN A 113 -9.40 -28.87 3.31
N LYS A 114 -8.49 -28.09 2.70
CA LYS A 114 -7.05 -28.36 2.71
C LYS A 114 -6.40 -27.62 3.87
N SER A 115 -5.45 -28.28 4.53
CA SER A 115 -4.60 -27.67 5.54
C SER A 115 -3.71 -26.57 4.92
N PRO A 116 -3.23 -25.60 5.72
CA PRO A 116 -2.28 -24.60 5.25
C PRO A 116 -1.02 -25.21 4.62
N GLU A 117 -0.56 -26.37 5.11
CA GLU A 117 0.56 -27.10 4.53
C GLU A 117 0.24 -27.65 3.13
N GLU A 118 -0.97 -28.15 2.91
CA GLU A 118 -1.44 -28.62 1.60
C GLU A 118 -1.59 -27.46 0.62
N LEU A 119 -2.17 -26.34 1.05
CA LEU A 119 -2.30 -25.12 0.24
C LEU A 119 -0.94 -24.48 -0.09
N SER A 120 0.05 -24.64 0.77
CA SER A 120 1.43 -24.21 0.51
C SER A 120 2.11 -25.05 -0.57
N ASN A 121 1.79 -26.34 -0.65
CA ASN A 121 2.38 -27.25 -1.64
C ASN A 121 1.66 -27.13 -3.00
N ASP A 122 0.34 -26.99 -2.99
CA ASP A 122 -0.52 -26.73 -4.16
C ASP A 122 -0.62 -25.23 -4.47
N HIS A 123 0.48 -24.48 -4.32
CA HIS A 123 0.45 -23.06 -4.67
C HIS A 123 -0.08 -22.89 -6.11
N ILE A 124 -0.98 -21.94 -6.35
CA ILE A 124 -1.66 -21.74 -7.66
C ILE A 124 -0.70 -21.72 -8.87
N PHE A 125 0.56 -21.36 -8.67
CA PHE A 125 1.57 -21.36 -9.71
C PHE A 125 2.60 -22.51 -9.61
N SER A 126 2.63 -23.27 -8.51
CA SER A 126 3.40 -24.50 -8.40
C SER A 126 2.83 -25.54 -9.35
N SER A 127 3.48 -25.73 -10.50
CA SER A 127 3.29 -26.89 -11.38
C SER A 127 4.24 -28.03 -11.03
#